data_AF-A0AA36EFX9-F1
#
_entry.id   AF-A0AA36EFX9-F1
#
_cell.length_a   1.000
_cell.length_b   1.000
_cell.length_c   1.000
_cell.angle_alpha   90.00
_cell.angle_beta   90.00
_cell.angle_gamma   90.00
#
_symmetry.space_group_name_H-M   'P 1'
#
loop_
_entity.id
_entity.type
_entity.pdbx_description
1 polymer ?
#
loop_
_entity_poly.entity_id
_entity_poly.type
_entity_poly.pdbx_seq_one_letter_code
_entity_poly.pdbx_strand_id
1 'polypeptide(L)'
;MSLPAFFEADGKKNPVFDAFRNVNHVSPEAIVDLDYNGSDSGAPCLQQISTNLGAMYKQMVSNATDPLSFFGGEFRAGDDPFGNGDPSIGSIEAGCHTAVHRWTGNPRMPNNEDMGNFYSAGYDPAFYVHHANVDRMWKVWKDLGIKGHTEPTDPDWLNASYVFYDENEELVRVYNKDCVQTENLKYDFELSPLPWLKNRPVAHTKPETTTKPVEKVKVPDVKFPIKLDKIQKVLVKRPAKNRSQSEKEKATEQLLIKGIKFNVSKFVKFDVFVNDQDDVPTSSASESEFAGSFAQLPHHHGGHKKLMTSAARFGLTELLEDIGAEDDEYILVTLVPKVGAEDLTIDEIKVELVPIV
;
A
#
# COMPACT_ATOMS: atom_id res chain seq x y z
N MET A 1 -18.52 4.39 -3.30
CA MET A 1 -17.13 4.04 -3.67
C MET A 1 -17.14 3.29 -4.99
N SER A 2 -17.83 3.82 -5.99
CA SER A 2 -17.91 3.24 -7.34
C SER A 2 -17.30 4.24 -8.32
N LEU A 3 -17.04 3.80 -9.55
CA LEU A 3 -16.62 4.70 -10.63
C LEU A 3 -17.68 5.83 -10.76
N PRO A 4 -17.29 7.11 -10.69
CA PRO A 4 -18.23 8.21 -10.85
C PRO A 4 -18.99 8.11 -12.18
N ALA A 5 -20.33 8.15 -12.13
CA ALA A 5 -21.18 7.86 -13.28
C ALA A 5 -20.91 8.77 -14.50
N PHE A 6 -20.37 9.97 -14.29
CA PHE A 6 -20.03 10.89 -15.37
C PHE A 6 -18.92 10.36 -16.28
N PHE A 7 -18.14 9.36 -15.87
CA PHE A 7 -17.15 8.70 -16.73
C PHE A 7 -17.76 7.74 -17.75
N GLU A 8 -18.99 7.26 -17.51
CA GLU A 8 -19.68 6.27 -18.36
C GLU A 8 -20.92 6.85 -19.05
N ALA A 9 -21.40 8.01 -18.60
CA ALA A 9 -22.52 8.72 -19.22
C ALA A 9 -22.27 8.92 -20.73
N ASP A 10 -23.29 8.70 -21.56
CA ASP A 10 -23.25 8.85 -23.03
C ASP A 10 -22.16 8.04 -23.78
N GLY A 11 -21.47 7.12 -23.09
CA GLY A 11 -20.44 6.23 -23.65
C GLY A 11 -19.41 6.98 -24.50
N LYS A 12 -19.12 6.47 -25.70
CA LYS A 12 -18.11 7.05 -26.61
C LYS A 12 -18.31 8.51 -27.01
N LYS A 13 -19.49 9.11 -26.78
CA LYS A 13 -19.73 10.52 -27.05
C LYS A 13 -19.22 11.43 -25.93
N ASN A 14 -18.94 10.87 -24.77
CA ASN A 14 -18.44 11.57 -23.61
C ASN A 14 -16.91 11.68 -23.68
N PRO A 15 -16.34 12.89 -23.58
CA PRO A 15 -14.90 13.10 -23.68
C PRO A 15 -14.10 12.47 -22.54
N VAL A 16 -14.74 12.14 -21.41
CA VAL A 16 -14.08 11.45 -20.28
C VAL A 16 -14.30 9.94 -20.27
N PHE A 17 -14.98 9.39 -21.28
CA PHE A 17 -15.17 7.96 -21.41
C PHE A 17 -13.91 7.27 -21.93
N ASP A 18 -13.65 6.07 -21.41
CA ASP A 18 -12.63 5.17 -21.93
C ASP A 18 -13.19 3.75 -22.13
N ALA A 19 -12.96 3.18 -23.30
CA ALA A 19 -13.38 1.82 -23.66
C ALA A 19 -12.48 0.73 -23.04
N PHE A 20 -11.30 1.09 -22.53
CA PHE A 20 -10.32 0.19 -21.96
C PHE A 20 -10.38 0.11 -20.42
N ARG A 21 -11.60 0.24 -19.87
CA ARG A 21 -11.91 -0.09 -18.48
C ARG A 21 -12.38 -1.54 -18.32
N ASN A 22 -12.24 -2.10 -17.12
CA ASN A 22 -12.79 -3.40 -16.78
C ASN A 22 -14.33 -3.35 -16.80
N VAL A 23 -14.95 -4.07 -17.73
CA VAL A 23 -16.40 -4.07 -17.93
C VAL A 23 -17.20 -4.59 -16.74
N ASN A 24 -16.59 -5.39 -15.86
CA ASN A 24 -17.27 -5.85 -14.65
C ASN A 24 -17.34 -4.74 -13.57
N HIS A 25 -16.52 -3.70 -13.72
CA HIS A 25 -16.26 -2.67 -12.71
C HIS A 25 -16.81 -1.28 -13.06
N VAL A 26 -17.27 -1.08 -14.29
CA VAL A 26 -17.90 0.19 -14.72
C VAL A 26 -19.34 0.37 -14.24
N SER A 27 -19.97 -0.70 -13.73
CA SER A 27 -21.33 -0.62 -13.17
C SER A 27 -21.37 0.30 -11.94
N PRO A 28 -22.40 1.15 -11.77
CA PRO A 28 -22.55 1.95 -10.56
C PRO A 28 -22.73 1.11 -9.28
N GLU A 29 -23.11 -0.17 -9.42
CA GLU A 29 -23.23 -1.14 -8.32
C GLU A 29 -21.88 -1.77 -7.94
N ALA A 30 -20.88 -1.69 -8.81
CA ALA A 30 -19.55 -2.23 -8.55
C ALA A 30 -18.81 -1.29 -7.58
N ILE A 31 -18.54 -1.80 -6.38
CA ILE A 31 -17.74 -1.11 -5.38
C ILE A 31 -16.28 -1.41 -5.67
N VAL A 32 -15.45 -0.36 -5.74
CA VAL A 32 -14.00 -0.51 -5.90
C VAL A 32 -13.44 -1.40 -4.80
N ASP A 33 -12.47 -2.24 -5.12
CA ASP A 33 -11.72 -3.00 -4.13
C ASP A 33 -10.38 -2.32 -3.85
N LEU A 34 -10.22 -1.70 -2.67
CA LEU A 34 -9.00 -0.97 -2.31
C LEU A 34 -7.84 -1.89 -1.88
N ASP A 35 -8.06 -3.20 -1.90
CA ASP A 35 -7.02 -4.23 -1.73
C ASP A 35 -7.05 -5.25 -2.88
N TYR A 36 -7.47 -4.81 -4.07
CA TYR A 36 -7.64 -5.66 -5.26
C TYR A 36 -6.38 -6.45 -5.61
N ASN A 37 -6.55 -7.76 -5.83
CA ASN A 37 -5.46 -8.68 -6.12
C ASN A 37 -5.46 -9.22 -7.56
N GLY A 38 -6.27 -8.63 -8.46
CA GLY A 38 -6.44 -9.08 -9.84
C GLY A 38 -7.64 -10.01 -10.06
N SER A 39 -8.38 -10.32 -9.01
CA SER A 39 -9.63 -11.09 -9.07
C SER A 39 -10.68 -10.53 -8.12
N ASP A 40 -11.94 -10.58 -8.52
CA ASP A 40 -13.04 -10.03 -7.75
C ASP A 40 -13.27 -10.90 -6.51
N SER A 41 -13.33 -10.28 -5.32
CA SER A 41 -13.48 -10.97 -4.04
C SER A 41 -14.82 -11.74 -3.92
N GLY A 42 -15.84 -11.33 -4.70
CA GLY A 42 -17.21 -11.80 -4.55
C GLY A 42 -17.88 -11.32 -3.25
N ALA A 43 -17.24 -10.41 -2.51
CA ALA A 43 -17.77 -9.90 -1.25
C ALA A 43 -19.07 -9.11 -1.47
N PRO A 44 -20.08 -9.24 -0.58
CA PRO A 44 -21.23 -8.36 -0.58
C PRO A 44 -20.82 -6.89 -0.42
N CYS A 45 -21.61 -5.98 -1.01
CA CYS A 45 -21.34 -4.53 -1.02
C CYS A 45 -20.98 -3.95 0.36
N LEU A 46 -21.74 -4.29 1.42
CA LEU A 46 -21.46 -3.80 2.78
C LEU A 46 -20.12 -4.31 3.33
N GLN A 47 -19.75 -5.55 3.01
CA GLN A 47 -18.46 -6.11 3.40
C GLN A 47 -17.33 -5.41 2.64
N GLN A 48 -17.45 -5.22 1.33
CA GLN A 48 -16.43 -4.51 0.53
C GLN A 48 -16.23 -3.07 1.01
N ILE A 49 -17.31 -2.36 1.37
CA ILE A 49 -17.22 -1.01 1.95
C ILE A 49 -16.47 -1.06 3.29
N SER A 50 -16.80 -2.01 4.18
CA SER A 50 -16.10 -2.17 5.46
C SER A 50 -14.60 -2.44 5.25
N THR A 51 -14.25 -3.37 4.37
CA THR A 51 -12.87 -3.70 4.02
C THR A 51 -12.13 -2.49 3.44
N ASN A 52 -12.76 -1.72 2.56
CA ASN A 52 -12.17 -0.49 2.02
C ASN A 52 -11.91 0.57 3.11
N LEU A 53 -12.84 0.74 4.05
CA LEU A 53 -12.65 1.69 5.15
C LEU A 53 -11.53 1.26 6.09
N GLY A 54 -11.44 -0.05 6.40
CA GLY A 54 -10.33 -0.62 7.16
C GLY A 54 -8.98 -0.50 6.44
N ALA A 55 -8.96 -0.75 5.12
CA ALA A 55 -7.78 -0.56 4.28
C ALA A 55 -7.30 0.90 4.30
N MET A 56 -8.21 1.86 4.16
CA MET A 56 -7.86 3.28 4.26
C MET A 56 -7.33 3.66 5.64
N TYR A 57 -7.94 3.17 6.73
CA TYR A 57 -7.42 3.41 8.07
C TYR A 57 -6.00 2.87 8.23
N LYS A 58 -5.76 1.60 7.86
CA LYS A 58 -4.43 1.00 7.92
C LYS A 58 -3.42 1.79 7.10
N GLN A 59 -3.75 2.17 5.87
CA GLN A 59 -2.81 2.84 4.95
C GLN A 59 -2.54 4.32 5.31
N MET A 60 -3.47 5.00 5.97
CA MET A 60 -3.34 6.42 6.36
C MET A 60 -2.92 6.64 7.82
N VAL A 61 -3.08 5.63 8.68
CA VAL A 61 -2.82 5.71 10.13
C VAL A 61 -1.83 4.63 10.55
N SER A 62 -2.26 3.36 10.57
CA SER A 62 -1.48 2.29 11.20
C SER A 62 -0.15 2.02 10.50
N ASN A 63 -0.08 2.14 9.17
CA ASN A 63 1.13 1.91 8.37
C ASN A 63 1.84 3.21 7.93
N ALA A 64 1.21 4.37 8.06
CA ALA A 64 1.76 5.65 7.63
C ALA A 64 2.30 6.48 8.80
N THR A 65 3.04 5.83 9.70
CA THR A 65 3.40 6.43 11.00
C THR A 65 4.50 7.50 10.93
N ASP A 66 5.19 7.59 9.79
CA ASP A 66 6.34 8.46 9.56
C ASP A 66 6.49 8.73 8.04
N PRO A 67 7.34 9.69 7.63
CA PRO A 67 7.48 10.06 6.22
C PRO A 67 7.94 8.90 5.31
N LEU A 68 8.84 8.03 5.76
CA LEU A 68 9.35 6.92 4.93
C LEU A 68 8.27 5.86 4.69
N SER A 69 7.39 5.66 5.66
CA SER A 69 6.28 4.71 5.54
C SER A 69 5.11 5.28 4.71
N PHE A 70 4.90 6.60 4.70
CA PHE A 70 3.86 7.24 3.88
C PHE A 70 4.30 7.54 2.44
N PHE A 71 5.40 8.30 2.27
CA PHE A 71 5.91 8.73 0.96
C PHE A 71 6.72 7.65 0.23
N GLY A 72 7.35 6.75 1.00
CA GLY A 72 8.33 5.81 0.48
C GLY A 72 9.76 6.15 0.89
N GLY A 73 10.67 5.24 0.56
CA GLY A 73 12.08 5.30 0.88
C GLY A 73 12.83 6.33 0.06
N GLU A 74 14.06 6.60 0.48
CA GLU A 74 14.92 7.58 -0.17
C GLU A 74 15.34 7.09 -1.57
N PHE A 75 15.31 8.00 -2.56
CA PHE A 75 15.79 7.74 -3.92
C PHE A 75 16.58 8.95 -4.43
N ARG A 76 17.87 8.74 -4.71
CA ARG A 76 18.84 9.81 -5.03
C ARG A 76 19.51 9.60 -6.38
N ALA A 77 20.16 10.64 -6.88
CA ALA A 77 20.96 10.54 -8.08
C ALA A 77 22.11 9.53 -7.90
N GLY A 78 22.19 8.56 -8.80
CA GLY A 78 23.17 7.47 -8.75
C GLY A 78 22.62 6.15 -8.22
N ASP A 79 21.42 6.16 -7.65
CA ASP A 79 20.74 4.96 -7.22
C ASP A 79 20.27 4.11 -8.41
N ASP A 80 20.55 2.80 -8.37
CA ASP A 80 20.10 1.86 -9.39
C ASP A 80 18.62 1.50 -9.18
N PRO A 81 17.70 1.81 -10.11
CA PRO A 81 16.28 1.47 -9.95
C PRO A 81 16.02 -0.06 -9.86
N PHE A 82 16.98 -0.92 -10.21
CA PHE A 82 16.84 -2.37 -10.11
C PHE A 82 17.52 -2.98 -8.88
N GLY A 83 18.68 -2.41 -8.49
CA GLY A 83 19.57 -2.95 -7.46
C GLY A 83 19.80 -2.04 -6.25
N ASN A 84 19.20 -0.84 -6.19
CA ASN A 84 19.35 0.03 -5.04
C ASN A 84 18.71 -0.62 -3.81
N GLY A 85 19.51 -0.78 -2.76
CA GLY A 85 19.27 -1.66 -1.63
C GLY A 85 18.15 -1.20 -0.70
N ASP A 86 16.91 -1.31 -1.18
CA ASP A 86 15.64 -1.18 -0.45
C ASP A 86 14.99 0.23 -0.39
N PRO A 87 14.66 0.91 -1.52
CA PRO A 87 13.67 1.98 -1.43
C PRO A 87 12.32 1.34 -1.07
N SER A 88 11.85 1.58 0.15
CA SER A 88 10.52 1.10 0.56
C SER A 88 9.45 1.80 -0.23
N ILE A 89 8.43 1.08 -0.67
CA ILE A 89 7.25 1.72 -1.29
C ILE A 89 6.34 2.30 -0.20
N GLY A 90 5.75 3.47 -0.46
CA GLY A 90 4.83 4.14 0.48
C GLY A 90 3.51 3.40 0.66
N SER A 91 2.88 3.58 1.82
CA SER A 91 1.67 2.86 2.22
C SER A 91 0.50 3.03 1.25
N ILE A 92 0.30 4.26 0.74
CA ILE A 92 -0.75 4.57 -0.23
C ILE A 92 -0.39 4.04 -1.62
N GLU A 93 0.85 4.23 -2.05
CA GLU A 93 1.33 3.82 -3.38
C GLU A 93 1.20 2.30 -3.60
N ALA A 94 1.67 1.49 -2.65
CA ALA A 94 1.57 0.02 -2.67
C ALA A 94 0.18 -0.52 -2.30
N GLY A 95 -0.67 0.34 -1.74
CA GLY A 95 -2.00 -0.02 -1.26
C GLY A 95 -3.09 0.36 -2.24
N CYS A 96 -3.97 1.26 -1.79
CA CYS A 96 -5.19 1.62 -2.50
C CYS A 96 -4.92 2.27 -3.86
N HIS A 97 -3.79 2.97 -4.04
CA HIS A 97 -3.39 3.52 -5.33
C HIS A 97 -3.24 2.39 -6.36
N THR A 98 -2.38 1.40 -6.07
CA THR A 98 -2.15 0.26 -6.96
C THR A 98 -3.41 -0.58 -7.17
N ALA A 99 -4.21 -0.76 -6.12
CA ALA A 99 -5.49 -1.48 -6.21
C ALA A 99 -6.46 -0.83 -7.21
N VAL A 100 -6.65 0.50 -7.15
CA VAL A 100 -7.55 1.23 -8.07
C VAL A 100 -7.07 1.13 -9.51
N HIS A 101 -5.77 1.21 -9.77
CA HIS A 101 -5.20 1.00 -11.10
C HIS A 101 -5.57 -0.37 -11.67
N ARG A 102 -5.31 -1.43 -10.91
CA ARG A 102 -5.57 -2.81 -11.35
C ARG A 102 -7.06 -3.14 -11.43
N TRP A 103 -7.87 -2.55 -10.56
CA TRP A 103 -9.32 -2.70 -10.58
C TRP A 103 -9.92 -2.02 -11.81
N THR A 104 -9.44 -0.83 -12.19
CA THR A 104 -10.01 -0.06 -13.29
C THR A 104 -9.56 -0.55 -14.67
N GLY A 105 -8.28 -0.93 -14.85
CA GLY A 105 -7.72 -1.33 -16.15
C GLY A 105 -8.38 -2.58 -16.75
N ASN A 106 -8.54 -2.63 -18.08
CA ASN A 106 -9.25 -3.73 -18.75
C ASN A 106 -8.40 -5.01 -18.81
N PRO A 107 -8.76 -6.10 -18.10
CA PRO A 107 -7.97 -7.33 -18.08
C PRO A 107 -7.94 -8.09 -19.41
N ARG A 108 -8.69 -7.65 -20.42
CA ARG A 108 -8.66 -8.21 -21.78
C ARG A 108 -7.58 -7.58 -22.67
N MET A 109 -6.97 -6.48 -22.22
CA MET A 109 -5.87 -5.83 -22.93
C MET A 109 -4.54 -6.49 -22.54
N PRO A 110 -3.52 -6.53 -23.43
CA PRO A 110 -2.28 -7.28 -23.20
C PRO A 110 -1.53 -6.94 -21.90
N ASN A 111 -1.65 -5.71 -21.43
CA ASN A 111 -0.99 -5.19 -20.23
C ASN A 111 -1.98 -4.58 -19.22
N ASN A 112 -3.28 -4.89 -19.35
CA ASN A 112 -4.38 -4.26 -18.60
C ASN A 112 -4.56 -2.76 -18.85
N GLU A 113 -4.28 -2.31 -20.07
CA GLU A 113 -4.56 -0.95 -20.51
C GLU A 113 -6.02 -0.55 -20.25
N ASP A 114 -6.33 0.72 -19.97
CA ASP A 114 -5.36 1.82 -19.83
C ASP A 114 -4.83 1.94 -18.39
N MET A 115 -5.73 2.01 -17.40
CA MET A 115 -5.37 2.22 -15.97
C MET A 115 -4.47 1.15 -15.35
N GLY A 116 -4.41 -0.07 -15.88
CA GLY A 116 -3.69 -1.18 -15.24
C GLY A 116 -2.17 -1.18 -15.45
N ASN A 117 -1.62 -0.23 -16.22
CA ASN A 117 -0.19 -0.09 -16.47
C ASN A 117 0.23 1.39 -16.56
N PHE A 118 1.40 1.73 -16.01
CA PHE A 118 1.86 3.12 -15.96
C PHE A 118 2.04 3.78 -17.34
N TYR A 119 2.46 3.05 -18.37
CA TYR A 119 2.66 3.68 -19.69
C TYR A 119 1.33 4.11 -20.34
N SER A 120 0.22 3.48 -19.95
CA SER A 120 -1.09 3.70 -20.55
C SER A 120 -2.07 4.42 -19.64
N ALA A 121 -1.84 4.46 -18.33
CA ALA A 121 -2.82 4.96 -17.37
C ALA A 121 -3.32 6.37 -17.70
N GLY A 122 -2.44 7.28 -18.13
CA GLY A 122 -2.80 8.65 -18.49
C GLY A 122 -3.71 8.79 -19.72
N TYR A 123 -3.96 7.73 -20.50
CA TYR A 123 -4.94 7.76 -21.59
C TYR A 123 -6.40 7.67 -21.09
N ASP A 124 -6.63 7.10 -19.90
CA ASP A 124 -7.94 7.13 -19.25
C ASP A 124 -8.08 8.44 -18.44
N PRO A 125 -9.06 9.32 -18.73
CA PRO A 125 -9.29 10.53 -17.95
C PRO A 125 -9.55 10.29 -16.45
N ALA A 126 -9.97 9.09 -16.06
CA ALA A 126 -10.13 8.70 -14.65
C ALA A 126 -8.79 8.65 -13.89
N PHE A 127 -7.66 8.48 -14.57
CA PHE A 127 -6.31 8.53 -13.98
C PHE A 127 -6.08 9.82 -13.20
N TYR A 128 -6.39 10.96 -13.81
CA TYR A 128 -6.16 12.27 -13.19
C TYR A 128 -7.07 12.50 -11.98
N VAL A 129 -8.31 11.99 -12.02
CA VAL A 129 -9.25 12.09 -10.89
C VAL A 129 -8.88 11.14 -9.75
N HIS A 130 -8.37 9.95 -10.07
CA HIS A 130 -7.77 9.05 -9.09
C HIS A 130 -6.57 9.72 -8.40
N HIS A 131 -5.62 10.24 -9.18
CA HIS A 131 -4.46 10.94 -8.63
C HIS A 131 -4.79 12.23 -7.89
N ALA A 132 -5.89 12.93 -8.24
CA ALA A 132 -6.38 14.05 -7.44
C ALA A 132 -6.77 13.60 -6.02
N ASN A 133 -7.40 12.42 -5.85
CA ASN A 133 -7.69 11.93 -4.51
C ASN A 133 -6.45 11.33 -3.81
N VAL A 134 -5.45 10.82 -4.55
CA VAL A 134 -4.14 10.44 -3.98
C VAL A 134 -3.40 11.68 -3.46
N ASP A 135 -3.37 12.77 -4.22
CA ASP A 135 -2.82 14.06 -3.78
C ASP A 135 -3.57 14.60 -2.55
N ARG A 136 -4.89 14.49 -2.54
CA ARG A 136 -5.72 14.78 -1.36
C ARG A 136 -5.30 13.94 -0.14
N MET A 137 -4.87 12.69 -0.31
CA MET A 137 -4.41 11.87 0.83
C MET A 137 -3.17 12.47 1.47
N TRP A 138 -2.24 13.07 0.73
CA TRP A 138 -1.11 13.77 1.32
C TRP A 138 -1.57 14.95 2.20
N LYS A 139 -2.48 15.80 1.70
CA LYS A 139 -3.07 16.87 2.51
C LYS A 139 -3.74 16.32 3.77
N VAL A 140 -4.61 15.33 3.61
CA VAL A 140 -5.35 14.73 4.73
C VAL A 140 -4.40 14.13 5.77
N TRP A 141 -3.37 13.39 5.34
CA TRP A 141 -2.40 12.75 6.24
C TRP A 141 -1.75 13.77 7.17
N LYS A 142 -1.35 14.94 6.66
CA LYS A 142 -0.81 16.04 7.46
C LYS A 142 -1.86 16.64 8.40
N ASP A 143 -3.06 16.86 7.89
CA ASP A 143 -4.15 17.50 8.62
C ASP A 143 -4.74 16.62 9.74
N LEU A 144 -4.43 15.31 9.78
CA LEU A 144 -4.81 14.43 10.89
C LEU A 144 -4.19 14.85 12.23
N GLY A 145 -3.09 15.60 12.22
CA GLY A 145 -2.41 16.07 13.45
C GLY A 145 -1.80 14.94 14.29
N ILE A 146 -1.53 13.79 13.67
CA ILE A 146 -0.89 12.63 14.30
C ILE A 146 0.61 12.88 14.34
N LYS A 147 1.25 12.56 15.48
CA LYS A 147 2.70 12.74 15.64
C LYS A 147 3.45 11.82 14.66
N GLY A 148 4.48 12.35 13.99
CA GLY A 148 5.22 11.68 12.92
C GLY A 148 4.70 11.99 11.52
N HIS A 149 3.50 12.60 11.40
CA HIS A 149 2.96 13.04 10.12
C HIS A 149 3.57 14.38 9.70
N THR A 150 4.83 14.33 9.25
CA THR A 150 5.62 15.51 8.87
C THR A 150 6.12 15.41 7.43
N GLU A 151 6.43 16.56 6.83
CA GLU A 151 7.02 16.58 5.49
C GLU A 151 8.46 16.07 5.51
N PRO A 152 8.95 15.44 4.43
CA PRO A 152 10.37 15.16 4.30
C PRO A 152 11.17 16.47 4.33
N THR A 153 12.23 16.49 5.14
CA THR A 153 13.11 17.66 5.31
C THR A 153 14.49 17.48 4.69
N ASP A 154 14.76 16.30 4.11
CA ASP A 154 16.02 15.99 3.45
C ASP A 154 16.23 16.93 2.24
N PRO A 155 17.35 17.66 2.16
CA PRO A 155 17.70 18.48 1.00
C PRO A 155 17.68 17.74 -0.34
N ASP A 156 18.00 16.44 -0.37
CA ASP A 156 17.96 15.64 -1.60
C ASP A 156 16.52 15.45 -2.08
N TRP A 157 15.57 15.25 -1.15
CA TRP A 157 14.15 15.22 -1.48
C TRP A 157 13.65 16.61 -1.88
N LEU A 158 13.95 17.64 -1.10
CA LEU A 158 13.47 19.01 -1.32
C LEU A 158 13.94 19.59 -2.67
N ASN A 159 15.16 19.26 -3.09
CA ASN A 159 15.77 19.79 -4.31
C ASN A 159 15.67 18.82 -5.51
N ALA A 160 15.06 17.65 -5.35
CA ALA A 160 14.65 16.85 -6.49
C ALA A 160 13.71 17.69 -7.38
N SER A 161 13.90 17.59 -8.69
CA SER A 161 13.20 18.45 -9.65
C SER A 161 12.77 17.69 -10.89
N TYR A 162 11.67 18.16 -11.47
CA TYR A 162 11.09 17.64 -12.70
C TYR A 162 10.87 18.78 -13.69
N VAL A 163 10.58 18.44 -14.93
CA VAL A 163 10.26 19.41 -15.98
C VAL A 163 8.91 19.06 -16.58
N PHE A 164 8.00 20.04 -16.60
CA PHE A 164 6.69 19.93 -17.21
C PHE A 164 6.53 21.01 -18.29
N TYR A 165 5.64 20.75 -19.24
CA TYR A 165 5.06 21.82 -20.06
C TYR A 165 3.95 22.50 -19.27
N ASP A 166 3.90 23.83 -19.28
CA ASP A 166 2.77 24.61 -18.76
C ASP A 166 1.70 24.86 -19.84
N GLU A 167 0.65 25.60 -19.49
CA GLU A 167 -0.41 25.99 -20.42
C GLU A 167 0.01 26.93 -21.56
N ASN A 168 1.21 27.51 -21.47
CA ASN A 168 1.81 28.39 -22.48
C ASN A 168 2.82 27.64 -23.37
N GLU A 169 2.89 26.31 -23.24
CA GLU A 169 3.85 25.44 -23.94
C GLU A 169 5.31 25.72 -23.55
N GLU A 170 5.55 26.27 -22.36
CA GLU A 170 6.88 26.53 -21.83
C GLU A 170 7.38 25.38 -20.94
N LEU A 171 8.69 25.08 -21.03
CA LEU A 171 9.34 24.09 -20.17
C LEU A 171 9.65 24.71 -18.80
N VAL A 172 8.94 24.27 -17.77
CA VAL A 172 9.07 24.76 -16.41
C VAL A 172 9.71 23.68 -15.53
N ARG A 173 10.82 24.04 -14.86
CA ARG A 173 11.42 23.20 -13.82
C ARG A 173 10.75 23.48 -12.48
N VAL A 174 10.27 22.44 -11.83
CA VAL A 174 9.63 22.50 -10.50
C VAL A 174 10.41 21.64 -9.51
N TYR A 175 10.30 21.96 -8.22
CA TYR A 175 10.95 21.25 -7.13
C TYR A 175 9.92 20.72 -6.13
N ASN A 176 10.23 19.59 -5.48
CA ASN A 176 9.37 19.02 -4.43
C ASN A 176 9.03 20.04 -3.32
N LYS A 177 10.03 20.82 -2.87
CA LYS A 177 9.83 21.82 -1.82
C LYS A 177 8.78 22.88 -2.14
N ASP A 178 8.50 23.13 -3.41
CA ASP A 178 7.58 24.18 -3.85
C ASP A 178 6.12 23.69 -3.96
N CYS A 179 5.86 22.38 -3.79
CA CYS A 179 4.52 21.79 -3.87
C CYS A 179 3.94 21.32 -2.52
N VAL A 180 4.68 21.43 -1.41
CA VAL A 180 4.25 20.96 -0.08
C VAL A 180 3.00 21.67 0.48
N GLN A 181 2.67 22.86 -0.04
CA GLN A 181 1.50 23.66 0.35
C GLN A 181 0.65 23.97 -0.87
N THR A 182 -0.56 23.40 -0.93
CA THR A 182 -1.47 23.56 -2.07
C THR A 182 -1.94 25.01 -2.22
N GLU A 183 -1.95 25.80 -1.14
CA GLU A 183 -2.26 27.24 -1.14
C GLU A 183 -1.26 28.06 -1.96
N ASN A 184 0.00 27.63 -2.02
CA ASN A 184 1.02 28.24 -2.88
C ASN A 184 0.76 27.91 -4.35
N LEU A 185 0.20 26.73 -4.62
CA LEU A 185 -0.22 26.25 -5.95
C LEU A 185 -1.63 26.70 -6.35
N LYS A 186 -2.33 27.47 -5.50
CA LYS A 186 -3.65 28.07 -5.76
C LYS A 186 -4.79 27.07 -5.97
N TYR A 187 -4.72 25.91 -5.34
CA TYR A 187 -5.84 24.97 -5.26
C TYR A 187 -5.98 24.36 -3.86
N ASP A 188 -7.16 23.80 -3.61
CA ASP A 188 -7.42 22.94 -2.45
C ASP A 188 -8.60 22.01 -2.78
N PHE A 189 -8.89 21.06 -1.88
CA PHE A 189 -9.97 20.11 -1.99
C PHE A 189 -11.19 20.56 -1.20
N GLU A 190 -12.38 20.28 -1.73
CA GLU A 190 -13.61 20.46 -0.99
C GLU A 190 -13.61 19.60 0.29
N LEU A 191 -13.98 20.21 1.42
CA LEU A 191 -14.06 19.51 2.70
C LEU A 191 -15.07 18.36 2.59
N SER A 192 -14.58 17.14 2.82
CA SER A 192 -15.39 15.93 2.76
C SER A 192 -15.17 15.07 4.02
N PRO A 193 -16.22 14.43 4.56
CA PRO A 193 -16.08 13.53 5.69
C PRO A 193 -15.05 12.42 5.44
N LEU A 194 -14.34 12.02 6.51
CA LEU A 194 -13.38 10.92 6.50
C LEU A 194 -13.96 9.71 7.26
N PRO A 195 -14.91 8.95 6.69
CA PRO A 195 -15.57 7.87 7.41
C PRO A 195 -14.59 6.77 7.85
N TRP A 196 -13.52 6.56 7.11
CA TRP A 196 -12.49 5.57 7.42
C TRP A 196 -11.72 5.87 8.72
N LEU A 197 -11.68 7.12 9.19
CA LEU A 197 -10.97 7.48 10.43
C LEU A 197 -11.55 6.79 11.68
N LYS A 198 -12.82 6.33 11.60
CA LYS A 198 -13.50 5.59 12.67
C LYS A 198 -13.53 4.08 12.44
N ASN A 199 -12.76 3.57 11.47
CA ASN A 199 -12.73 2.17 11.09
C ASN A 199 -11.36 1.55 11.40
N ARG A 200 -10.86 1.76 12.64
CA ARG A 200 -9.75 0.94 13.15
C ARG A 200 -10.17 -0.52 13.07
N PRO A 201 -9.36 -1.40 12.44
CA PRO A 201 -9.62 -2.82 12.39
C PRO A 201 -9.79 -3.42 13.79
N VAL A 202 -10.50 -4.53 13.87
CA VAL A 202 -10.68 -5.28 15.11
C VAL A 202 -10.06 -6.67 14.97
N ALA A 203 -9.54 -7.23 16.06
CA ALA A 203 -9.00 -8.58 16.03
C ALA A 203 -10.06 -9.58 15.56
N HIS A 204 -9.63 -10.55 14.75
CA HIS A 204 -10.50 -11.61 14.26
C HIS A 204 -11.03 -12.43 15.44
N THR A 205 -12.35 -12.56 15.54
CA THR A 205 -12.98 -13.27 16.66
C THR A 205 -12.74 -14.77 16.53
N LYS A 206 -11.68 -15.30 17.14
CA LYS A 206 -11.43 -16.75 17.20
C LYS A 206 -12.24 -17.37 18.35
N PRO A 207 -12.86 -18.56 18.17
CA PRO A 207 -13.40 -19.31 19.31
C PRO A 207 -12.26 -19.62 20.31
N GLU A 208 -12.53 -19.47 21.60
CA GLU A 208 -11.58 -19.57 22.74
C GLU A 208 -10.73 -20.86 22.82
N THR A 209 -10.92 -21.82 21.92
CA THR A 209 -10.33 -23.17 21.97
C THR A 209 -9.15 -23.40 21.03
N THR A 210 -8.75 -22.44 20.20
CA THR A 210 -7.76 -22.67 19.11
C THR A 210 -6.47 -21.86 19.15
N THR A 211 -6.30 -20.88 20.03
CA THR A 211 -5.07 -20.07 20.07
C THR A 211 -3.96 -20.79 20.84
N LYS A 212 -3.02 -21.40 20.11
CA LYS A 212 -1.75 -21.82 20.71
C LYS A 212 -0.93 -20.56 21.00
N PRO A 213 -0.12 -20.51 22.06
CA PRO A 213 0.89 -19.47 22.18
C PRO A 213 1.74 -19.44 20.91
N VAL A 214 2.00 -18.24 20.35
CA VAL A 214 2.74 -18.07 19.09
C VAL A 214 4.10 -18.78 19.16
N GLU A 215 4.75 -18.75 20.32
CA GLU A 215 6.02 -19.43 20.61
C GLU A 215 5.95 -20.97 20.46
N LYS A 216 4.75 -21.57 20.51
CA LYS A 216 4.54 -23.01 20.34
C LYS A 216 4.12 -23.39 18.92
N VAL A 217 3.98 -22.43 18.02
CA VAL A 217 3.72 -22.69 16.60
C VAL A 217 5.01 -23.29 16.00
N LYS A 218 4.91 -24.50 15.46
CA LYS A 218 6.02 -25.14 14.76
C LYS A 218 6.20 -24.47 13.40
N VAL A 219 7.18 -23.59 13.30
CA VAL A 219 7.58 -22.95 12.04
C VAL A 219 8.93 -23.55 11.61
N PRO A 220 9.12 -23.91 10.33
CA PRO A 220 10.42 -24.37 9.83
C PRO A 220 11.50 -23.31 10.03
N ASP A 221 12.76 -23.72 10.29
CA ASP A 221 13.89 -22.80 10.25
C ASP A 221 14.00 -22.19 8.84
N VAL A 222 13.88 -20.87 8.78
CA VAL A 222 13.85 -20.13 7.52
C VAL A 222 15.27 -19.71 7.14
N LYS A 223 15.71 -20.09 5.93
CA LYS A 223 16.95 -19.60 5.34
C LYS A 223 16.62 -18.56 4.28
N PHE A 224 17.10 -17.34 4.49
CA PHE A 224 16.98 -16.27 3.51
C PHE A 224 18.02 -16.42 2.38
N PRO A 225 17.70 -15.95 1.15
CA PRO A 225 16.41 -15.40 0.75
C PRO A 225 15.31 -16.47 0.66
N ILE A 226 14.10 -16.14 1.08
CA ILE A 226 12.93 -17.02 0.93
C ILE A 226 12.26 -16.78 -0.40
N LYS A 227 11.79 -17.85 -1.03
CA LYS A 227 10.93 -17.78 -2.21
C LYS A 227 9.46 -17.74 -1.77
N LEU A 228 8.67 -16.82 -2.31
CA LEU A 228 7.25 -16.63 -1.97
C LEU A 228 6.31 -17.22 -3.04
N ASP A 229 6.58 -18.44 -3.49
CA ASP A 229 5.70 -19.17 -4.42
C ASP A 229 4.55 -19.93 -3.72
N LYS A 230 4.52 -19.88 -2.38
CA LYS A 230 3.48 -20.42 -1.50
C LYS A 230 3.46 -19.60 -0.21
N ILE A 231 2.48 -19.88 0.66
CA ILE A 231 2.41 -19.26 1.99
C ILE A 231 3.71 -19.55 2.76
N GLN A 232 4.33 -18.49 3.27
CA GLN A 232 5.50 -18.58 4.14
C GLN A 232 5.14 -18.05 5.52
N LYS A 233 5.55 -18.78 6.55
CA LYS A 233 5.36 -18.39 7.95
C LYS A 233 6.75 -18.23 8.57
N VAL A 234 6.98 -17.14 9.29
CA VAL A 234 8.27 -16.80 9.89
C VAL A 234 8.04 -16.27 11.30
N LEU A 235 8.72 -16.83 12.30
CA LEU A 235 8.76 -16.23 13.63
C LEU A 235 9.79 -15.11 13.64
N VAL A 236 9.36 -13.90 14.01
CA VAL A 236 10.20 -12.70 14.01
C VAL A 236 10.32 -12.19 15.43
N LYS A 237 11.56 -12.03 15.89
CA LYS A 237 11.86 -11.52 17.24
C LYS A 237 11.51 -10.03 17.31
N ARG A 238 10.81 -9.64 18.36
CA ARG A 238 10.50 -8.24 18.63
C ARG A 238 11.63 -7.53 19.38
N PRO A 239 11.81 -6.22 19.18
CA PRO A 239 12.85 -5.44 19.87
C PRO A 239 12.51 -5.15 21.34
N ALA A 240 11.22 -5.16 21.70
CA ALA A 240 10.75 -4.87 23.06
C ALA A 240 9.38 -5.53 23.32
N LYS A 241 9.01 -5.65 24.61
CA LYS A 241 7.73 -6.16 25.08
C LYS A 241 7.08 -5.17 26.04
N ASN A 242 5.76 -5.20 26.18
CA ASN A 242 4.99 -4.43 27.17
C ASN A 242 5.42 -2.95 27.25
N ARG A 243 5.57 -2.33 26.08
CA ARG A 243 5.98 -0.93 25.98
C ARG A 243 4.90 -0.05 26.61
N SER A 244 5.32 0.87 27.47
CA SER A 244 4.45 1.88 28.05
C SER A 244 3.92 2.84 26.98
N GLN A 245 2.81 3.52 27.28
CA GLN A 245 2.25 4.55 26.41
C GLN A 245 3.28 5.63 26.05
N SER A 246 4.10 6.08 27.01
CA SER A 246 5.14 7.08 26.78
C SER A 246 6.25 6.59 25.83
N GLU A 247 6.55 5.28 25.83
CA GLU A 247 7.48 4.71 24.88
C GLU A 247 6.87 4.67 23.48
N LYS A 248 5.60 4.25 23.35
CA LYS A 248 4.86 4.20 22.07
C LYS A 248 4.73 5.57 21.42
N GLU A 249 4.58 6.62 22.22
CA GLU A 249 4.55 8.02 21.76
C GLU A 249 5.91 8.56 21.27
N LYS A 250 7.01 7.85 21.55
CA LYS A 250 8.37 8.22 21.13
C LYS A 250 8.88 7.40 19.95
N ALA A 251 8.38 6.19 19.75
CA ALA A 251 8.79 5.32 18.64
C ALA A 251 7.65 4.40 18.22
N THR A 252 7.48 4.16 16.92
CA THR A 252 6.58 3.12 16.43
C THR A 252 7.32 1.79 16.30
N GLU A 253 6.63 0.69 16.60
CA GLU A 253 7.16 -0.65 16.31
C GLU A 253 6.74 -1.00 14.87
N GLN A 254 7.71 -1.32 14.01
CA GLN A 254 7.46 -1.54 12.58
C GLN A 254 8.03 -2.87 12.10
N LEU A 255 7.23 -3.60 11.32
CA LEU A 255 7.66 -4.75 10.53
C LEU A 255 8.27 -4.27 9.21
N LEU A 256 9.50 -4.69 8.96
CA LEU A 256 10.24 -4.39 7.73
C LEU A 256 10.44 -5.68 6.94
N ILE A 257 9.95 -5.68 5.70
CA ILE A 257 10.19 -6.75 4.72
C ILE A 257 11.13 -6.17 3.67
N LYS A 258 12.37 -6.66 3.61
CA LYS A 258 13.45 -6.08 2.81
C LYS A 258 13.94 -7.06 1.74
N GLY A 259 14.57 -6.52 0.69
CA GLY A 259 15.05 -7.29 -0.45
C GLY A 259 13.95 -8.05 -1.17
N ILE A 260 12.77 -7.44 -1.31
CA ILE A 260 11.65 -7.99 -2.09
C ILE A 260 12.06 -7.92 -3.56
N LYS A 261 12.53 -9.03 -4.11
CA LYS A 261 12.95 -9.16 -5.50
C LYS A 261 11.83 -9.78 -6.31
N PHE A 262 11.40 -9.12 -7.37
CA PHE A 262 10.28 -9.57 -8.18
C PHE A 262 10.44 -9.18 -9.65
N ASN A 263 9.67 -9.83 -10.52
CA ASN A 263 9.64 -9.53 -11.93
C ASN A 263 8.79 -8.28 -12.19
N VAL A 264 9.44 -7.18 -12.54
CA VAL A 264 8.79 -5.87 -12.75
C VAL A 264 7.83 -5.84 -13.95
N SER A 265 7.91 -6.81 -14.85
CA SER A 265 7.01 -6.89 -16.02
C SER A 265 5.61 -7.43 -15.69
N LYS A 266 5.37 -7.85 -14.43
CA LYS A 266 4.08 -8.39 -13.98
C LYS A 266 3.52 -7.55 -12.85
N PHE A 267 2.20 -7.58 -12.71
CA PHE A 267 1.57 -7.15 -11.47
C PHE A 267 1.90 -8.16 -10.38
N VAL A 268 2.40 -7.66 -9.25
CA VAL A 268 2.81 -8.48 -8.11
C VAL A 268 2.04 -8.04 -6.89
N LYS A 269 1.48 -8.98 -6.14
CA LYS A 269 0.89 -8.73 -4.83
C LYS A 269 1.10 -9.91 -3.88
N PHE A 270 1.46 -9.60 -2.64
CA PHE A 270 1.30 -10.52 -1.51
C PHE A 270 0.76 -9.78 -0.28
N ASP A 271 0.00 -10.50 0.52
CA ASP A 271 -0.58 -9.98 1.76
C ASP A 271 0.28 -10.41 2.95
N VAL A 272 0.26 -9.61 4.01
CA VAL A 272 1.03 -9.81 5.24
C VAL A 272 0.08 -9.90 6.42
N PHE A 273 0.20 -10.97 7.19
CA PHE A 273 -0.55 -11.20 8.41
C PHE A 273 0.39 -11.33 9.60
N VAL A 274 -0.04 -10.86 10.75
CA VAL A 274 0.68 -10.95 12.02
C VAL A 274 -0.18 -11.73 13.01
N ASN A 275 0.41 -12.78 13.57
CA ASN A 275 -0.19 -13.69 14.54
C ASN A 275 -1.47 -14.40 14.08
N ASP A 276 -1.76 -14.40 12.77
CA ASP A 276 -2.77 -15.31 12.22
C ASP A 276 -2.22 -16.74 12.17
N GLN A 277 -2.81 -17.59 13.00
CA GLN A 277 -2.44 -18.99 13.14
C GLN A 277 -3.15 -19.93 12.16
N ASP A 278 -4.08 -19.43 11.34
CA ASP A 278 -4.82 -20.27 10.41
C ASP A 278 -3.87 -20.78 9.31
N ASP A 279 -4.11 -21.99 8.79
CA ASP A 279 -3.27 -22.57 7.73
C ASP A 279 -3.28 -21.70 6.47
N VAL A 280 -4.44 -21.14 6.17
CA VAL A 280 -4.66 -20.11 5.14
C VAL A 280 -5.41 -18.96 5.81
N PRO A 281 -4.81 -17.78 5.94
CA PRO A 281 -5.51 -16.61 6.48
C PRO A 281 -6.75 -16.26 5.66
N THR A 282 -7.86 -16.02 6.36
CA THR A 282 -9.13 -15.57 5.77
C THR A 282 -9.49 -14.14 6.14
N SER A 283 -8.71 -13.52 7.03
CA SER A 283 -8.85 -12.14 7.45
C SER A 283 -8.57 -11.17 6.29
N SER A 284 -9.19 -9.99 6.35
CA SER A 284 -9.10 -8.90 5.38
C SER A 284 -8.60 -7.63 6.06
N ALA A 285 -8.57 -6.52 5.33
CA ALA A 285 -8.24 -5.22 5.92
C ALA A 285 -9.20 -4.74 7.02
N SER A 286 -10.36 -5.38 7.22
CA SER A 286 -11.26 -5.14 8.35
C SER A 286 -10.77 -5.75 9.67
N GLU A 287 -9.84 -6.70 9.60
CA GLU A 287 -9.31 -7.42 10.75
C GLU A 287 -7.88 -6.95 11.12
N SER A 288 -7.55 -6.96 12.41
CA SER A 288 -6.26 -6.44 12.88
C SER A 288 -5.08 -7.30 12.45
N GLU A 289 -5.23 -8.62 12.38
CA GLU A 289 -4.18 -9.56 11.96
C GLU A 289 -3.65 -9.28 10.55
N PHE A 290 -4.47 -8.71 9.65
CA PHE A 290 -4.03 -8.27 8.33
C PHE A 290 -3.18 -7.00 8.46
N ALA A 291 -1.85 -7.10 8.39
CA ALA A 291 -0.98 -5.93 8.52
C ALA A 291 -1.04 -5.02 7.28
N GLY A 292 -1.26 -5.60 6.10
CA GLY A 292 -1.32 -4.89 4.84
C GLY A 292 -0.87 -5.74 3.66
N SER A 293 -0.61 -5.08 2.54
CA SER A 293 -0.18 -5.71 1.30
C SER A 293 1.06 -5.00 0.75
N PHE A 294 1.92 -5.76 0.09
CA PHE A 294 2.85 -5.20 -0.89
C PHE A 294 2.25 -5.44 -2.27
N ALA A 295 2.02 -4.38 -3.05
CA ALA A 295 1.58 -4.49 -4.43
C ALA A 295 2.39 -3.56 -5.33
N GLN A 296 2.74 -4.04 -6.53
CA GLN A 296 3.48 -3.27 -7.53
C GLN A 296 2.84 -3.44 -8.91
N LEU A 297 2.48 -2.34 -9.56
CA LEU A 297 2.08 -2.35 -10.96
C LEU A 297 3.25 -2.76 -11.88
N PRO A 298 2.96 -3.34 -13.05
CA PRO A 298 3.99 -3.61 -14.03
C PRO A 298 4.65 -2.31 -14.52
N HIS A 299 5.97 -2.31 -14.64
CA HIS A 299 6.73 -1.26 -15.33
C HIS A 299 7.50 -1.87 -16.50
N HIS A 300 7.17 -1.47 -17.74
CA HIS A 300 7.92 -1.93 -18.91
C HIS A 300 9.16 -1.05 -19.08
N HIS A 301 10.34 -1.58 -18.78
CA HIS A 301 11.62 -0.99 -19.18
C HIS A 301 12.20 -1.90 -20.27
N GLY A 302 12.47 -1.34 -21.46
CA GLY A 302 12.95 -2.11 -22.61
C GLY A 302 14.10 -3.05 -22.25
N GLY A 303 13.94 -4.35 -22.54
CA GLY A 303 14.91 -5.41 -22.29
C GLY A 303 14.37 -6.55 -21.41
N HIS A 304 14.83 -7.78 -21.64
CA HIS A 304 14.33 -9.01 -21.01
C HIS A 304 14.39 -9.01 -19.47
N LYS A 305 13.33 -9.55 -18.82
CA LYS A 305 13.26 -10.05 -17.43
C LYS A 305 14.19 -9.37 -16.42
N LYS A 306 13.99 -8.07 -16.16
CA LYS A 306 14.69 -7.41 -15.07
C LYS A 306 13.96 -7.65 -13.75
N LEU A 307 14.69 -8.18 -12.77
CA LEU A 307 14.23 -8.22 -11.38
C LEU A 307 14.43 -6.82 -10.78
N MET A 308 13.45 -6.35 -10.02
CA MET A 308 13.54 -5.13 -9.22
C MET A 308 13.55 -5.51 -7.75
N THR A 309 14.28 -4.75 -6.94
CA THR A 309 14.34 -4.90 -5.48
C THR A 309 13.54 -3.78 -4.81
N SER A 310 12.72 -4.12 -3.83
CA SER A 310 11.92 -3.16 -3.03
C SER A 310 11.91 -3.56 -1.56
N ALA A 311 11.37 -2.69 -0.71
CA ALA A 311 10.98 -3.04 0.66
C ALA A 311 9.55 -2.61 0.97
N ALA A 312 9.00 -3.15 2.06
CA ALA A 312 7.70 -2.78 2.60
C ALA A 312 7.80 -2.57 4.12
N ARG A 313 6.98 -1.64 4.63
CA ARG A 313 6.94 -1.24 6.05
C ARG A 313 5.50 -1.34 6.54
N PHE A 314 5.29 -1.97 7.69
CA PHE A 314 3.97 -2.08 8.31
C PHE A 314 4.08 -1.70 9.78
N GLY A 315 3.21 -0.80 10.25
CA GLY A 315 3.19 -0.43 11.65
C GLY A 315 2.51 -1.50 12.49
N LEU A 316 3.12 -1.83 13.62
CA LEU A 316 2.68 -2.90 14.50
C LEU A 316 2.09 -2.38 15.81
N THR A 317 2.31 -1.13 16.18
CA THR A 317 1.91 -0.61 17.51
C THR A 317 0.41 -0.84 17.80
N GLU A 318 -0.49 -0.40 16.92
CA GLU A 318 -1.93 -0.62 17.07
C GLU A 318 -2.31 -2.09 16.89
N LEU A 319 -1.67 -2.76 15.92
CA LEU A 319 -1.95 -4.16 15.62
C LEU A 319 -1.73 -5.04 16.84
N LEU A 320 -0.58 -4.89 17.51
CA LEU A 320 -0.19 -5.71 18.67
C LEU A 320 -1.10 -5.46 19.88
N GLU A 321 -1.61 -4.24 20.05
CA GLU A 321 -2.64 -3.93 21.05
C GLU A 321 -3.95 -4.66 20.72
N ASP A 322 -4.41 -4.57 19.47
CA ASP A 322 -5.70 -5.11 19.05
C ASP A 322 -5.76 -6.64 19.23
N ILE A 323 -4.68 -7.34 18.89
CA ILE A 323 -4.60 -8.80 18.99
C ILE A 323 -4.10 -9.29 20.36
N GLY A 324 -3.81 -8.38 21.29
CA GLY A 324 -3.33 -8.71 22.63
C GLY A 324 -1.97 -9.41 22.67
N ALA A 325 -1.04 -9.02 21.81
CA ALA A 325 0.29 -9.64 21.65
C ALA A 325 1.44 -8.75 22.17
N GLU A 326 1.15 -7.79 23.04
CA GLU A 326 2.15 -6.83 23.51
C GLU A 326 3.25 -7.45 24.38
N ASP A 327 2.96 -8.56 25.07
CA ASP A 327 3.86 -9.30 25.95
C ASP A 327 4.58 -10.48 25.25
N ASP A 328 4.26 -10.75 23.98
CA ASP A 328 4.93 -11.80 23.20
C ASP A 328 6.37 -11.42 22.83
N GLU A 329 7.32 -12.35 22.92
CA GLU A 329 8.70 -12.10 22.49
C GLU A 329 8.89 -12.21 20.96
N TYR A 330 8.06 -13.02 20.32
CA TYR A 330 8.07 -13.27 18.89
C TYR A 330 6.67 -13.08 18.33
N ILE A 331 6.59 -12.60 17.10
CA ILE A 331 5.36 -12.61 16.31
C ILE A 331 5.48 -13.60 15.16
N LEU A 332 4.35 -14.19 14.79
CA LEU A 332 4.24 -15.02 13.59
C LEU A 332 3.88 -14.12 12.42
N VAL A 333 4.82 -13.90 11.50
CA VAL A 333 4.56 -13.21 10.24
C VAL A 333 4.19 -14.25 9.19
N THR A 334 2.99 -14.15 8.63
CA THR A 334 2.50 -15.00 7.54
C THR A 334 2.42 -14.17 6.26
N LEU A 335 3.18 -14.57 5.25
CA LEU A 335 3.19 -13.96 3.92
C LEU A 335 2.38 -14.83 2.96
N VAL A 336 1.38 -14.23 2.32
CA VAL A 336 0.44 -14.94 1.44
C VAL A 336 0.57 -14.40 0.01
N PRO A 337 1.23 -15.11 -0.93
CA PRO A 337 1.28 -14.68 -2.31
C PRO A 337 -0.12 -14.67 -2.93
N LYS A 338 -0.44 -13.62 -3.69
CA LYS A 338 -1.73 -13.48 -4.40
C LYS A 338 -1.58 -13.57 -5.91
N VAL A 339 -0.66 -12.79 -6.48
CA VAL A 339 -0.45 -12.74 -7.94
C VAL A 339 0.99 -12.35 -8.25
N GLY A 340 1.56 -12.92 -9.33
CA GLY A 340 2.88 -12.56 -9.84
C GLY A 340 4.05 -12.94 -8.93
N ALA A 341 3.82 -13.76 -7.90
CA ALA A 341 4.81 -14.11 -6.88
C ALA A 341 5.66 -15.36 -7.23
N GLU A 342 5.48 -15.93 -8.43
CA GLU A 342 6.12 -17.21 -8.81
C GLU A 342 7.64 -17.19 -8.73
N ASP A 343 8.25 -16.03 -9.00
CA ASP A 343 9.69 -15.78 -8.97
C ASP A 343 10.09 -14.81 -7.85
N LEU A 344 9.17 -14.46 -6.94
CA LEU A 344 9.41 -13.47 -5.88
C LEU A 344 10.29 -14.06 -4.78
N THR A 345 11.30 -13.31 -4.37
CA THR A 345 12.10 -13.62 -3.18
C THR A 345 12.15 -12.48 -2.19
N ILE A 346 12.39 -12.78 -0.91
CA ILE A 346 12.56 -11.82 0.17
C ILE A 346 13.89 -12.12 0.86
N ASP A 347 14.73 -11.11 1.06
CA ASP A 347 16.06 -11.28 1.66
C ASP A 347 16.05 -11.17 3.20
N GLU A 348 15.13 -10.40 3.79
CA GLU A 348 15.08 -10.19 5.24
C GLU A 348 13.67 -9.81 5.73
N ILE A 349 13.31 -10.29 6.93
CA ILE A 349 12.13 -9.83 7.67
C ILE A 349 12.58 -9.53 9.11
N LYS A 350 12.29 -8.32 9.60
CA LYS A 350 12.64 -7.91 10.97
C LYS A 350 11.66 -6.90 11.54
N VAL A 351 11.69 -6.73 12.86
CA VAL A 351 10.93 -5.70 13.57
C VAL A 351 11.88 -4.71 14.20
N GLU A 352 11.62 -3.41 14.03
CA GLU A 352 12.43 -2.33 14.59
C GLU A 352 11.57 -1.30 15.33
N LEU A 353 12.20 -0.60 16.29
CA LEU A 353 11.64 0.61 16.89
C LEU A 353 12.11 1.83 16.09
N VAL A 354 11.18 2.52 15.45
CA VAL A 354 11.44 3.69 14.62
C VAL A 354 11.04 4.94 15.39
N PRO A 355 11.99 5.83 15.74
CA PRO A 355 11.67 7.06 16.46
C PRO A 355 10.68 7.94 15.71
N ILE A 356 9.70 8.50 16.42
CA ILE A 356 8.75 9.48 15.87
C ILE A 356 9.41 10.85 15.97
N VAL A 357 9.74 11.44 14.82
CA VAL A 357 10.36 12.77 14.70
C VAL A 357 9.31 13.87 14.70
#